data_AF-A0A7D5CEH8-F1
#
_entry.id   AF-A0A7D5CEH8-F1
#
_cell.length_a   1.000
_cell.length_b   1.000
_cell.length_c   1.000
_cell.angle_alpha   90.00
_cell.angle_beta   90.00
_cell.angle_gamma   90.00
#
_symmetry.space_group_name_H-M   'P 1'
#
loop_
_entity.id
_entity.type
_entity.pdbx_description
1 polymer ?
#
loop_
_entity_poly.entity_id
_entity_poly.type
_entity_poly.pdbx_seq_one_letter_code
_entity_poly.pdbx_strand_id
1 'polypeptide(L)'
;MFGPGVPAILSLIPDTFTFAWLVAILFAAAWLLDSRGLAAGRSLAAGTWALFGLFWLTTVPYFAFEHQSYVESILALVGVPACIYAGYLLYNGRASLFTLTRAISLMLFIYLPFETIPAFSVAGVAVPEPRRILIEAVATQTGFLIDLLGYAPERVTSYEGYNAAYAWTLADGHTVTIHVVLACTGLGSMAIFGGLVAAVQAPLSRKLRALAVSLPLIYVLNILRTTFISVVAGNQYMQWQTDLVLAMFGATDPYRVSFLISDRIMSQLLAVVALIGITFLAVRELPELAVILEDVLYLLTGEEHDLTESLDLPREPTNR
;
A
#
# COMPACT_ATOMS: atom_id res chain seq x y z
N MET A 1 23.61 -11.98 -4.29
CA MET A 1 24.93 -11.76 -4.91
C MET A 1 24.80 -12.11 -6.38
N PHE A 2 24.62 -11.12 -7.26
CA PHE A 2 24.40 -11.36 -8.70
C PHE A 2 25.73 -11.75 -9.36
N GLY A 3 25.73 -12.81 -10.17
CA GLY A 3 26.93 -13.37 -10.82
C GLY A 3 27.56 -12.45 -11.88
N PRO A 4 28.80 -12.74 -12.31
CA PRO A 4 29.55 -11.92 -13.25
C PRO A 4 28.96 -12.09 -14.65
N GLY A 5 28.29 -11.06 -15.17
CA GLY A 5 27.69 -11.09 -16.49
C GLY A 5 26.49 -10.16 -16.72
N VAL A 6 26.19 -9.25 -15.79
CA VAL A 6 25.14 -8.25 -15.99
C VAL A 6 25.63 -7.19 -16.99
N PRO A 7 24.99 -7.00 -18.16
CA PRO A 7 25.38 -5.96 -19.11
C PRO A 7 25.39 -4.59 -18.42
N ALA A 8 26.40 -3.76 -18.70
CA ALA A 8 26.67 -2.46 -18.03
C ALA A 8 25.50 -1.46 -18.04
N ILE A 9 24.46 -1.70 -18.83
CA ILE A 9 23.21 -0.93 -18.87
C ILE A 9 22.33 -1.24 -17.65
N LEU A 10 22.34 -2.47 -17.14
CA LEU A 10 21.53 -2.87 -15.98
C LEU A 10 22.14 -2.41 -14.65
N SER A 11 23.44 -2.08 -14.60
CA SER A 11 24.07 -1.43 -13.43
C SER A 11 23.72 0.05 -13.28
N LEU A 12 23.02 0.65 -14.24
CA LEU A 12 22.53 2.04 -14.17
C LEU A 12 21.12 2.13 -13.59
N ILE A 13 20.40 1.01 -13.42
CA ILE A 13 19.08 1.01 -12.81
C ILE A 13 19.27 1.10 -11.29
N PRO A 14 18.76 2.16 -10.63
CA PRO A 14 18.84 2.27 -9.18
C PRO A 14 18.15 1.09 -8.51
N ASP A 15 18.56 0.73 -7.30
CA ASP A 15 17.79 -0.22 -6.50
C ASP A 15 16.36 0.30 -6.28
N THR A 16 15.43 -0.62 -6.01
CA THR A 16 14.00 -0.33 -5.91
C THR A 16 13.68 0.83 -4.97
N PHE A 17 14.37 0.94 -3.83
CA PHE A 17 14.12 2.00 -2.86
C PHE A 17 14.65 3.34 -3.35
N THR A 18 15.87 3.36 -3.91
CA THR A 18 16.42 4.56 -4.54
C THR A 18 15.52 5.03 -5.69
N PHE A 19 15.01 4.11 -6.51
CA PHE A 19 14.09 4.45 -7.58
C PHE A 19 12.78 5.06 -7.04
N ALA A 20 12.19 4.45 -6.01
CA ALA A 20 10.98 4.98 -5.38
C ALA A 20 11.18 6.40 -4.82
N TRP A 21 12.32 6.67 -4.17
CA TRP A 21 12.68 8.00 -3.70
C TRP A 21 12.86 9.01 -4.84
N LEU A 22 13.51 8.61 -5.93
CA LEU A 22 13.64 9.46 -7.12
C LEU A 22 12.26 9.85 -7.67
N VAL A 23 11.35 8.89 -7.82
CA VAL A 23 9.98 9.17 -8.26
C VAL A 23 9.26 10.11 -7.30
N ALA A 24 9.36 9.87 -5.98
CA ALA A 24 8.74 10.71 -4.95
C ALA A 24 9.20 12.17 -5.03
N ILE A 25 10.51 12.37 -5.15
CA ILE A 25 11.15 13.70 -5.24
C ILE A 25 10.79 14.37 -6.56
N LEU A 26 10.78 13.65 -7.69
CA LEU A 26 10.43 14.23 -8.98
C LEU A 26 8.96 14.67 -9.03
N PHE A 27 8.04 13.89 -8.44
CA PHE A 27 6.65 14.32 -8.31
C PHE A 27 6.50 15.53 -7.39
N ALA A 28 7.24 15.60 -6.28
CA ALA A 28 7.25 16.79 -5.42
C ALA A 28 7.82 18.03 -6.13
N ALA A 29 8.90 17.86 -6.89
CA ALA A 29 9.48 18.92 -7.70
C ALA A 29 8.51 19.39 -8.79
N ALA A 30 7.82 18.47 -9.46
CA ALA A 30 6.80 18.79 -10.45
C ALA A 30 5.64 19.57 -9.84
N TRP A 31 5.16 19.14 -8.67
CA TRP A 31 4.15 19.86 -7.89
C TRP A 31 4.63 21.27 -7.49
N LEU A 32 5.86 21.42 -7.01
CA LEU A 32 6.42 22.73 -6.64
C LEU A 32 6.52 23.67 -7.84
N LEU A 33 6.99 23.18 -8.99
CA LEU A 33 7.10 23.98 -10.22
C LEU A 33 5.71 24.41 -10.72
N ASP A 34 4.74 23.49 -10.72
CA ASP A 34 3.36 23.79 -11.11
C ASP A 34 2.72 24.83 -10.18
N SER A 35 2.93 24.72 -8.86
CA SER A 35 2.43 25.70 -7.89
C SER A 35 2.99 27.11 -8.06
N ARG A 36 4.13 27.24 -8.76
CA ARG A 36 4.76 28.52 -9.12
C ARG A 36 4.36 29.00 -10.52
N GLY A 37 3.46 28.31 -11.21
CA GLY A 37 3.02 28.64 -12.56
C GLY A 37 4.06 28.35 -13.65
N LEU A 38 5.07 27.52 -13.37
CA LEU A 38 6.12 27.20 -14.32
C LEU A 38 5.68 26.06 -15.25
N ALA A 39 5.70 26.31 -16.57
CA ALA A 39 5.32 25.32 -17.58
C ALA A 39 6.11 24.00 -17.50
N ALA A 40 7.36 24.06 -17.01
CA ALA A 40 8.19 22.89 -16.77
C ALA A 40 7.58 21.88 -15.79
N GLY A 41 6.71 22.31 -14.87
CA GLY A 41 6.05 21.44 -13.89
C GLY A 41 5.20 20.36 -14.56
N ARG A 42 4.49 20.69 -15.64
CA ARG A 42 3.67 19.74 -16.41
C ARG A 42 4.51 18.69 -17.11
N SER A 43 5.55 19.11 -17.83
CA SER A 43 6.44 18.19 -18.54
C SER A 43 7.18 17.27 -17.56
N LEU A 44 7.61 17.80 -16.42
CA LEU A 44 8.25 17.01 -15.37
C LEU A 44 7.26 16.00 -14.76
N ALA A 45 6.04 16.40 -14.44
CA ALA A 45 5.01 15.49 -13.94
C ALA A 45 4.71 14.37 -14.94
N ALA A 46 4.51 14.71 -16.21
CA ALA A 46 4.25 13.72 -17.27
C ALA A 46 5.41 12.71 -17.43
N GLY A 47 6.66 13.19 -17.44
CA GLY A 47 7.82 12.30 -17.46
C GLY A 47 7.96 11.45 -16.20
N THR A 48 7.63 12.00 -15.04
CA THR A 48 7.65 11.26 -13.76
C THR A 48 6.58 10.18 -13.71
N TRP A 49 5.41 10.40 -14.31
CA TRP A 49 4.40 9.36 -14.49
C TRP A 49 4.91 8.18 -15.32
N ALA A 50 5.63 8.43 -16.42
CA ALA A 50 6.26 7.35 -17.19
C ALA A 50 7.32 6.59 -16.36
N LEU A 51 8.13 7.31 -15.58
CA LEU A 51 9.09 6.70 -14.65
C LEU A 51 8.40 5.88 -13.55
N PHE A 52 7.26 6.34 -13.05
CA PHE A 52 6.47 5.60 -12.07
C PHE A 52 5.87 4.31 -12.66
N GLY A 53 5.45 4.35 -13.92
CA GLY A 53 5.09 3.13 -14.67
C GLY A 53 6.26 2.16 -14.78
N LEU A 54 7.47 2.65 -15.08
CA LEU A 54 8.68 1.83 -15.10
C LEU A 54 9.00 1.26 -13.72
N PHE A 55 8.85 2.02 -12.64
CA PHE A 55 9.00 1.54 -11.27
C PHE A 55 8.05 0.37 -10.99
N TRP A 56 6.77 0.48 -11.34
CA TRP A 56 5.84 -0.65 -11.17
C TRP A 56 6.28 -1.87 -11.97
N LEU A 57 6.77 -1.68 -13.20
CA LEU A 57 7.30 -2.78 -14.01
C LEU A 57 8.46 -3.50 -13.32
N THR A 58 9.37 -2.78 -12.65
CA THR A 58 10.49 -3.42 -11.92
C THR A 58 10.04 -4.21 -10.69
N THR A 59 8.86 -3.91 -10.11
CA THR A 59 8.32 -4.65 -8.96
C THR A 59 7.60 -5.96 -9.34
N VAL A 60 7.24 -6.15 -10.61
CA VAL A 60 6.48 -7.32 -11.07
C VAL A 60 7.16 -8.66 -10.72
N PRO A 61 8.48 -8.86 -10.95
CA PRO A 61 9.13 -10.12 -10.61
C PRO A 61 9.06 -10.43 -9.11
N TYR A 62 9.24 -9.42 -8.26
CA TYR A 62 9.11 -9.56 -6.81
C TYR A 62 7.71 -10.04 -6.43
N PHE A 63 6.66 -9.38 -6.91
CA PHE A 63 5.29 -9.80 -6.59
C PHE A 63 4.94 -11.18 -7.13
N ALA A 64 5.44 -11.54 -8.31
CA ALA A 64 5.12 -12.81 -8.96
C ALA A 64 5.83 -13.99 -8.30
N PHE A 65 7.11 -13.84 -7.98
CA PHE A 65 7.97 -14.96 -7.60
C PHE A 65 8.34 -14.99 -6.11
N GLU A 66 8.56 -13.84 -5.49
CA GLU A 66 8.95 -13.77 -4.07
C GLU A 66 7.72 -13.62 -3.17
N HIS A 67 6.82 -12.68 -3.51
CA HIS A 67 5.61 -12.42 -2.73
C HIS A 67 4.46 -13.39 -3.06
N GLN A 68 4.53 -14.06 -4.23
CA GLN A 68 3.54 -15.00 -4.76
C GLN A 68 2.10 -14.44 -4.74
N SER A 69 1.92 -13.26 -5.34
CA SER A 69 0.68 -12.50 -5.30
C SER A 69 0.28 -12.06 -6.71
N TYR A 70 -0.57 -12.85 -7.38
CA TYR A 70 -1.05 -12.53 -8.74
C TYR A 70 -1.76 -11.20 -8.82
N VAL A 71 -2.55 -10.88 -7.80
CA VAL A 71 -3.29 -9.61 -7.74
C VAL A 71 -2.30 -8.45 -7.81
N GLU A 72 -1.25 -8.45 -6.99
CA GLU A 72 -0.24 -7.39 -6.98
C GLU A 72 0.59 -7.39 -8.28
N SER A 73 0.94 -8.55 -8.82
CA SER A 73 1.65 -8.63 -10.11
C SER A 73 0.83 -8.06 -11.27
N ILE A 74 -0.46 -8.40 -11.35
CA ILE A 74 -1.37 -7.92 -12.39
C ILE A 74 -1.59 -6.41 -12.22
N LEU A 75 -1.84 -5.94 -10.99
CA LEU A 75 -2.02 -4.52 -10.72
C LEU A 75 -0.75 -3.72 -11.03
N ALA A 76 0.44 -4.23 -10.72
CA ALA A 76 1.69 -3.59 -11.11
C ALA A 76 1.86 -3.54 -12.63
N LEU A 77 1.52 -4.61 -13.36
CA LEU A 77 1.55 -4.66 -14.81
C LEU A 77 0.55 -3.69 -15.46
N VAL A 78 -0.69 -3.62 -14.96
CA VAL A 78 -1.73 -2.68 -15.41
C VAL A 78 -1.36 -1.24 -15.03
N GLY A 79 -0.65 -1.06 -13.92
CA GLY A 79 -0.11 0.22 -13.47
C GLY A 79 0.82 0.85 -14.51
N VAL A 80 1.54 0.05 -15.31
CA VAL A 80 2.44 0.55 -16.35
C VAL A 80 1.71 1.39 -17.40
N PRO A 81 0.75 0.84 -18.19
CA PRO A 81 0.02 1.63 -19.18
C PRO A 81 -0.84 2.72 -18.52
N ALA A 82 -1.41 2.48 -17.33
CA ALA A 82 -2.21 3.49 -16.64
C ALA A 82 -1.37 4.73 -16.27
N CYS A 83 -0.15 4.53 -15.76
CA CYS A 83 0.77 5.62 -15.44
C CYS A 83 1.19 6.38 -16.70
N ILE A 84 1.53 5.68 -17.78
CA ILE A 84 1.89 6.32 -19.06
C ILE A 84 0.71 7.15 -19.59
N TYR A 85 -0.51 6.61 -19.52
CA TYR A 85 -1.72 7.29 -19.97
C TYR A 85 -2.03 8.53 -19.12
N ALA A 86 -1.89 8.45 -17.79
CA ALA A 86 -2.02 9.61 -16.90
C ALA A 86 -1.00 10.70 -17.24
N GLY A 87 0.26 10.33 -17.49
CA GLY A 87 1.29 11.27 -17.94
C GLY A 87 0.94 11.94 -19.28
N TYR A 88 0.43 11.17 -20.24
CA TYR A 88 -0.03 11.68 -21.53
C TYR A 88 -1.20 12.68 -21.39
N LEU A 89 -2.24 12.34 -20.62
CA LEU A 89 -3.38 13.23 -20.41
C LEU A 89 -2.98 14.53 -19.68
N LEU A 90 -2.12 14.40 -18.66
CA LEU A 90 -1.60 15.56 -17.93
C LEU A 90 -0.80 16.48 -18.84
N TYR A 91 0.05 15.91 -19.72
CA TYR A 91 0.80 16.68 -20.71
C TYR A 91 -0.11 17.43 -21.69
N ASN A 92 -1.23 16.80 -22.10
CA ASN A 92 -2.21 17.39 -23.02
C ASN A 92 -3.24 18.33 -22.36
N GLY A 93 -3.04 18.68 -21.08
CA GLY A 93 -3.78 19.77 -20.44
C GLY A 93 -4.83 19.35 -19.41
N ARG A 94 -4.95 18.06 -19.07
CA ARG A 94 -5.82 17.61 -17.97
C ARG A 94 -5.22 17.95 -16.61
N ALA A 95 -5.44 19.20 -16.17
CA ALA A 95 -4.80 19.77 -14.99
C ALA A 95 -5.26 19.15 -13.66
N SER A 96 -6.44 18.52 -13.59
CA SER A 96 -6.94 17.82 -12.40
C SER A 96 -5.96 16.75 -11.90
N LEU A 97 -5.26 16.07 -12.83
CA LEU A 97 -4.24 15.05 -12.54
C LEU A 97 -3.03 15.58 -11.75
N PHE A 98 -2.83 16.90 -11.64
CA PHE A 98 -1.84 17.44 -10.70
C PHE A 98 -2.21 17.15 -9.24
N THR A 99 -3.50 17.05 -8.91
CA THR A 99 -3.94 16.65 -7.58
C THR A 99 -3.54 15.20 -7.29
N LEU A 100 -3.73 14.29 -8.25
CA LEU A 100 -3.29 12.90 -8.14
C LEU A 100 -1.75 12.79 -8.07
N THR A 101 -1.04 13.59 -8.87
CA THR A 101 0.44 13.69 -8.85
C THR A 101 0.95 14.07 -7.46
N ARG A 102 0.37 15.11 -6.85
CA ARG A 102 0.68 15.53 -5.49
C ARG A 102 0.32 14.46 -4.47
N ALA A 103 -0.83 13.80 -4.62
CA ALA A 103 -1.25 12.73 -3.72
C ALA A 103 -0.23 11.59 -3.70
N ILE A 104 0.19 11.09 -4.86
CA ILE A 104 1.19 10.01 -4.96
C ILE A 104 2.52 10.42 -4.34
N SER A 105 2.98 11.65 -4.58
CA SER A 105 4.19 12.16 -3.91
C SER A 105 4.06 12.06 -2.40
N LEU A 106 2.96 12.57 -1.83
CA LEU A 106 2.71 12.54 -0.38
C LEU A 106 2.58 11.10 0.15
N MET A 107 1.94 10.19 -0.59
CA MET A 107 1.87 8.77 -0.25
C MET A 107 3.28 8.17 -0.11
N LEU A 108 4.14 8.42 -1.09
CA LEU A 108 5.52 7.93 -1.08
C LEU A 108 6.32 8.54 0.09
N PHE A 109 6.16 9.84 0.36
CA PHE A 109 6.79 10.50 1.51
C PHE A 109 6.28 9.99 2.87
N ILE A 110 5.06 9.45 2.95
CA ILE A 110 4.55 8.79 4.16
C ILE A 110 5.11 7.36 4.27
N TYR A 111 5.15 6.61 3.17
CA TYR A 111 5.49 5.19 3.17
C TYR A 111 7.00 4.92 3.23
N LEU A 112 7.79 5.58 2.37
CA LEU A 112 9.22 5.30 2.20
C LEU A 112 10.07 5.46 3.47
N PRO A 113 9.81 6.43 4.38
CA PRO A 113 10.53 6.50 5.64
C PRO A 113 10.51 5.21 6.45
N PHE A 114 9.42 4.44 6.41
CA PHE A 114 9.33 3.18 7.12
C PHE A 114 10.12 2.07 6.43
N GLU A 115 10.22 2.09 5.11
CA GLU A 115 11.03 1.11 4.39
C GLU A 115 12.52 1.37 4.50
N THR A 116 12.95 2.63 4.48
CA THR A 116 14.36 2.97 4.20
C THR A 116 15.13 3.62 5.35
N ILE A 117 14.46 4.17 6.38
CA ILE A 117 15.20 4.81 7.49
C ILE A 117 15.75 3.74 8.43
N PRO A 118 17.08 3.60 8.56
CA PRO A 118 17.67 2.65 9.50
C PRO A 118 17.55 3.16 10.94
N ALA A 119 17.86 2.30 11.90
CA ALA A 119 18.05 2.74 13.29
C ALA A 119 19.20 3.76 13.37
N PHE A 120 19.04 4.79 14.20
CA PHE A 120 20.03 5.85 14.38
C PHE A 120 20.09 6.28 15.83
N SER A 121 21.10 7.06 16.20
CA SER A 121 21.22 7.61 17.56
C SER A 121 21.27 9.14 17.51
N VAL A 122 20.57 9.79 18.44
CA VAL A 122 20.56 11.25 18.60
C VAL A 122 20.81 11.56 20.07
N ALA A 123 21.84 12.37 20.35
CA ALA A 123 22.22 12.78 21.70
C ALA A 123 22.36 11.60 22.69
N GLY A 124 22.91 10.46 22.22
CA GLY A 124 23.09 9.25 23.03
C GLY A 124 21.84 8.38 23.19
N VAL A 125 20.69 8.80 22.65
CA VAL A 125 19.45 8.01 22.63
C VAL A 125 19.38 7.21 21.33
N ALA A 126 19.28 5.89 21.44
CA ALA A 126 19.06 5.01 20.29
C ALA A 126 17.59 5.08 19.86
N VAL A 127 17.36 5.44 18.60
CA VAL A 127 16.05 5.45 17.95
C VAL A 127 16.00 4.23 17.02
N PRO A 128 15.12 3.25 17.26
CA PRO A 128 14.99 2.11 16.36
C PRO A 128 14.44 2.57 15.00
N GLU A 129 14.65 1.74 13.98
CA GLU A 129 14.07 1.98 12.66
C GLU A 129 12.53 2.06 12.74
N PRO A 130 11.89 2.98 11.99
CA PRO A 130 10.44 3.20 12.10
C PRO A 130 9.60 1.96 11.79
N ARG A 131 10.02 1.12 10.82
CA ARG A 131 9.33 -0.16 10.52
C ARG A 131 9.23 -1.06 11.73
N ARG A 132 10.30 -1.17 12.53
CA ARG A 132 10.34 -2.05 13.70
C ARG A 132 9.29 -1.66 14.71
N ILE A 133 9.18 -0.36 15.01
CA ILE A 133 8.20 0.16 15.96
C ILE A 133 6.79 -0.25 15.53
N LEU A 134 6.46 -0.03 14.25
CA LEU A 134 5.14 -0.30 13.72
C LEU A 134 4.83 -1.80 13.67
N ILE A 135 5.78 -2.61 13.21
CA ILE A 135 5.65 -4.07 13.12
C ILE A 135 5.47 -4.68 14.52
N GLU A 136 6.30 -4.32 15.50
CA GLU A 136 6.22 -4.86 16.86
C GLU A 136 4.95 -4.39 17.59
N ALA A 137 4.47 -3.17 17.33
CA ALA A 137 3.21 -2.67 17.87
C ALA A 137 2.01 -3.46 17.34
N VAL A 138 1.93 -3.63 16.02
CA VAL A 138 0.87 -4.40 15.37
C VAL A 138 0.93 -5.87 15.77
N ALA A 139 2.12 -6.47 15.84
CA ALA A 139 2.28 -7.81 16.36
C ALA A 139 1.73 -7.89 17.79
N THR A 140 2.11 -6.98 18.68
CA THR A 140 1.62 -7.00 20.07
C THR A 140 0.10 -6.96 20.19
N GLN A 141 -0.56 -6.12 19.41
CA GLN A 141 -2.02 -6.03 19.43
C GLN A 141 -2.70 -7.21 18.75
N THR A 142 -2.06 -7.78 17.73
CA THR A 142 -2.48 -9.05 17.12
C THR A 142 -2.43 -10.17 18.16
N GLY A 143 -1.33 -10.30 18.90
CA GLY A 143 -1.18 -11.27 19.99
C GLY A 143 -2.25 -11.12 21.06
N PHE A 144 -2.55 -9.89 21.48
CA PHE A 144 -3.62 -9.63 22.44
C PHE A 144 -4.99 -10.18 21.96
N LEU A 145 -5.34 -10.02 20.68
CA LEU A 145 -6.58 -10.59 20.14
C LEU A 145 -6.52 -12.10 19.98
N ILE A 146 -5.36 -12.66 19.61
CA ILE A 146 -5.14 -14.12 19.57
C ILE A 146 -5.40 -14.73 20.95
N ASP A 147 -4.83 -14.13 22.00
CA ASP A 147 -5.02 -14.55 23.39
C ASP A 147 -6.49 -14.44 23.82
N LEU A 148 -7.16 -13.35 23.45
CA LEU A 148 -8.59 -13.13 23.71
C LEU A 148 -9.49 -14.19 23.05
N LEU A 149 -9.08 -14.69 21.88
CA LEU A 149 -9.76 -15.77 21.17
C LEU A 149 -9.45 -17.17 21.73
N GLY A 150 -8.61 -17.27 22.77
CA GLY A 150 -8.30 -18.53 23.46
C GLY A 150 -7.14 -19.32 22.86
N TYR A 151 -6.37 -18.71 21.94
CA TYR A 151 -5.16 -19.31 21.39
C TYR A 151 -3.92 -18.80 22.14
N ALA A 152 -2.85 -19.59 22.16
CA ALA A 152 -1.60 -19.22 22.83
C ALA A 152 -0.36 -19.69 22.03
N PRO A 153 -0.16 -19.20 20.80
CA PRO A 153 1.07 -19.47 20.07
C PRO A 153 2.27 -18.83 20.77
N GLU A 154 3.45 -19.42 20.61
CA GLU A 154 4.68 -18.84 21.15
C GLU A 154 5.05 -17.60 20.32
N ARG A 155 5.27 -16.47 20.98
CA ARG A 155 5.77 -15.26 20.32
C ARG A 155 7.28 -15.37 20.15
N VAL A 156 7.75 -15.35 18.90
CA VAL A 156 9.13 -15.60 18.51
C VAL A 156 9.69 -14.48 17.64
N THR A 157 11.00 -14.51 17.41
CA THR A 157 11.70 -13.57 16.53
C THR A 157 11.34 -13.84 15.06
N SER A 158 11.02 -12.79 14.30
CA SER A 158 10.76 -12.85 12.87
C SER A 158 12.04 -13.03 12.06
N TYR A 159 11.92 -13.34 10.77
CA TYR A 159 13.08 -13.41 9.87
C TYR A 159 13.79 -12.05 9.72
N GLU A 160 13.13 -10.93 10.06
CA GLU A 160 13.71 -9.59 10.10
C GLU A 160 14.42 -9.28 11.44
N GLY A 161 14.41 -10.20 12.40
CA GLY A 161 15.03 -10.02 13.71
C GLY A 161 14.16 -9.26 14.74
N TYR A 162 12.88 -9.05 14.46
CA TYR A 162 11.95 -8.36 15.36
C TYR A 162 11.14 -9.32 16.22
N ASN A 163 10.67 -8.88 17.39
CA ASN A 163 9.76 -9.68 18.20
C ASN A 163 8.32 -9.63 17.64
N ALA A 164 8.14 -10.22 16.45
CA ALA A 164 6.97 -10.01 15.61
C ALA A 164 6.58 -11.25 14.80
N ALA A 165 6.75 -12.45 15.36
CA ALA A 165 6.26 -13.68 14.77
C ALA A 165 5.59 -14.58 15.81
N TYR A 166 4.74 -15.49 15.32
CA TYR A 166 3.99 -16.45 16.12
C TYR A 166 4.27 -17.86 15.64
N ALA A 167 4.87 -18.68 16.50
CA ALA A 167 5.11 -20.09 16.25
C ALA A 167 3.91 -20.92 16.76
N TRP A 168 3.33 -21.69 15.84
CA TRP A 168 2.19 -22.56 16.08
C TRP A 168 2.63 -24.02 15.95
N THR A 169 2.60 -24.77 17.04
CA THR A 169 2.90 -26.20 17.03
C THR A 169 1.63 -26.99 16.80
N LEU A 170 1.59 -27.73 15.68
CA LEU A 170 0.49 -28.58 15.27
C LEU A 170 0.51 -29.91 16.05
N ALA A 171 -0.59 -30.67 15.95
CA ALA A 171 -0.76 -31.93 16.68
C ALA A 171 0.25 -33.02 16.25
N ASP A 172 0.80 -32.93 15.05
CA ASP A 172 1.85 -33.81 14.52
C ASP A 172 3.27 -33.38 14.93
N GLY A 173 3.40 -32.31 15.71
CA GLY A 173 4.66 -31.74 16.15
C GLY A 173 5.34 -30.81 15.13
N HIS A 174 4.72 -30.57 13.97
CA HIS A 174 5.22 -29.59 13.01
C HIS A 174 4.95 -28.17 13.51
N THR A 175 5.92 -27.26 13.34
CA THR A 175 5.78 -25.86 13.76
C THR A 175 5.67 -24.95 12.55
N VAL A 176 4.56 -24.21 12.48
CA VAL A 176 4.30 -23.18 11.46
C VAL A 176 4.53 -21.81 12.09
N THR A 177 5.41 -21.00 11.49
CA THR A 177 5.70 -19.65 11.98
C THR A 177 5.04 -18.60 11.09
N ILE A 178 4.19 -17.76 11.69
CA ILE A 178 3.53 -16.64 11.02
C ILE A 178 4.26 -15.35 11.37
N HIS A 179 4.81 -14.68 10.36
CA HIS A 179 5.57 -13.45 10.54
C HIS A 179 4.68 -12.23 10.30
N VAL A 180 4.67 -11.30 11.24
CA VAL A 180 4.11 -9.95 11.05
C VAL A 180 5.20 -9.09 10.42
N VAL A 181 4.93 -8.59 9.22
CA VAL A 181 5.85 -7.78 8.41
C VAL A 181 5.26 -6.39 8.17
N LEU A 182 5.99 -5.49 7.51
CA LEU A 182 5.49 -4.13 7.28
C LEU A 182 4.15 -4.10 6.51
N ALA A 183 3.96 -5.00 5.53
CA ALA A 183 2.70 -5.14 4.80
C ALA A 183 1.50 -5.57 5.68
N CYS A 184 1.76 -6.10 6.87
CA CYS A 184 0.75 -6.47 7.86
C CYS A 184 0.35 -5.32 8.78
N THR A 185 0.90 -4.11 8.60
CA THR A 185 0.67 -2.99 9.53
C THR A 185 -0.48 -2.06 9.13
N GLY A 186 -0.98 -2.20 7.89
CA GLY A 186 -1.95 -1.28 7.30
C GLY A 186 -1.33 0.05 6.82
N LEU A 187 -0.01 0.23 6.95
CA LEU A 187 0.69 1.47 6.56
C LEU A 187 0.43 1.86 5.11
N GLY A 188 0.39 0.90 4.18
CA GLY A 188 0.12 1.17 2.76
C GLY A 188 -1.21 1.88 2.55
N SER A 189 -2.29 1.35 3.12
CA SER A 189 -3.63 1.96 3.07
C SER A 189 -3.67 3.32 3.77
N MET A 190 -3.01 3.45 4.93
CA MET A 190 -2.92 4.73 5.64
C MET A 190 -2.15 5.79 4.84
N ALA A 191 -1.08 5.40 4.15
CA ALA A 191 -0.32 6.29 3.28
C ALA A 191 -1.17 6.76 2.10
N ILE A 192 -1.97 5.87 1.50
CA ILE A 192 -2.94 6.23 0.44
C ILE A 192 -3.91 7.30 0.94
N PHE A 193 -4.65 7.04 2.03
CA PHE A 193 -5.62 8.01 2.56
C PHE A 193 -4.96 9.30 3.05
N GLY A 194 -3.80 9.19 3.72
CA GLY A 194 -3.00 10.33 4.16
C GLY A 194 -2.59 11.22 2.99
N GLY A 195 -2.06 10.63 1.91
CA GLY A 195 -1.65 11.34 0.70
C GLY A 195 -2.83 11.98 -0.05
N LEU A 196 -3.94 11.26 -0.22
CA LEU A 196 -5.16 11.78 -0.85
C LEU A 196 -5.73 12.99 -0.09
N VAL A 197 -5.93 12.85 1.22
CA VAL A 197 -6.50 13.92 2.06
C VAL A 197 -5.55 15.11 2.16
N ALA A 198 -4.24 14.87 2.26
CA ALA A 198 -3.26 15.95 2.31
C ALA A 198 -3.19 16.71 0.98
N ALA A 199 -3.35 16.02 -0.16
CA ALA A 199 -3.30 16.63 -1.47
C ALA A 199 -4.45 17.61 -1.71
N VAL A 200 -5.71 17.24 -1.48
CA VAL A 200 -6.84 18.10 -1.86
C VAL A 200 -6.82 19.48 -1.18
N GLN A 201 -7.34 20.51 -1.84
CA GLN A 201 -7.45 21.84 -1.25
C GLN A 201 -8.76 21.93 -0.45
N ALA A 202 -8.66 21.91 0.88
CA ALA A 202 -9.81 21.95 1.78
C ALA A 202 -9.40 22.50 3.16
N PRO A 203 -10.34 23.03 3.95
CA PRO A 203 -10.13 23.41 5.34
C PRO A 203 -9.57 22.25 6.16
N LEU A 204 -8.62 22.56 7.05
CA LEU A 204 -7.93 21.56 7.88
C LEU A 204 -8.90 20.74 8.74
N SER A 205 -10.01 21.34 9.18
CA SER A 205 -11.04 20.63 9.96
C SER A 205 -11.66 19.45 9.21
N ARG A 206 -11.97 19.60 7.91
CA ARG A 206 -12.50 18.50 7.08
C ARG A 206 -11.44 17.42 6.84
N LYS A 207 -10.20 17.84 6.55
CA LYS A 207 -9.08 16.90 6.40
C LYS A 207 -8.87 16.05 7.65
N LEU A 208 -8.86 16.69 8.82
CA LEU A 208 -8.71 15.98 10.09
C LEU A 208 -9.89 15.05 10.38
N ARG A 209 -11.12 15.41 10.03
CA ARG A 209 -12.29 14.52 10.14
C ARG A 209 -12.16 13.29 9.23
N ALA A 210 -11.82 13.48 7.96
CA ALA A 210 -11.61 12.37 7.03
C ALA A 210 -10.49 11.42 7.51
N LEU A 211 -9.38 11.95 8.05
CA LEU A 211 -8.32 11.14 8.64
C LEU A 211 -8.73 10.45 9.95
N ALA A 212 -9.48 11.14 10.81
CA ALA A 212 -9.97 10.58 12.07
C ALA A 212 -10.99 9.44 11.87
N VAL A 213 -11.68 9.41 10.74
CA VAL A 213 -12.55 8.29 10.36
C VAL A 213 -11.75 7.18 9.66
N SER A 214 -10.94 7.52 8.66
CA SER A 214 -10.25 6.52 7.83
C SER A 214 -9.12 5.80 8.55
N LEU A 215 -8.20 6.50 9.21
CA LEU A 215 -6.99 5.88 9.78
C LEU A 215 -7.31 4.88 10.90
N PRO A 216 -8.17 5.18 11.89
CA PRO A 216 -8.51 4.21 12.92
C PRO A 216 -9.25 2.99 12.35
N LEU A 217 -10.14 3.19 11.37
CA LEU A 217 -10.86 2.09 10.75
C LEU A 217 -9.91 1.15 9.99
N ILE A 218 -8.99 1.71 9.20
CA ILE A 218 -7.92 0.95 8.54
C ILE A 218 -7.10 0.17 9.57
N TYR A 219 -6.71 0.83 10.66
CA TYR A 219 -5.89 0.20 11.69
C TYR A 219 -6.59 -0.99 12.35
N VAL A 220 -7.83 -0.80 12.82
CA VAL A 220 -8.62 -1.84 13.47
C VAL A 220 -8.86 -3.02 12.54
N LEU A 221 -9.29 -2.75 11.30
CA LEU A 221 -9.50 -3.81 10.30
C LEU A 221 -8.21 -4.55 9.98
N ASN A 222 -7.07 -3.85 9.99
CA ASN A 222 -5.77 -4.49 9.81
C ASN A 222 -5.41 -5.42 10.99
N ILE A 223 -5.64 -5.01 12.25
CA ILE A 223 -5.43 -5.89 13.41
C ILE A 223 -6.34 -7.14 13.32
N LEU A 224 -7.58 -6.98 12.88
CA LEU A 224 -8.49 -8.11 12.65
C LEU A 224 -7.96 -9.03 11.55
N ARG A 225 -7.46 -8.47 10.45
CA ARG A 225 -6.85 -9.23 9.34
C ARG A 225 -5.64 -10.03 9.81
N THR A 226 -4.68 -9.42 10.51
CA THR A 226 -3.47 -10.11 10.97
C THR A 226 -3.79 -11.21 11.97
N THR A 227 -4.76 -10.96 12.86
CA THR A 227 -5.25 -11.96 13.82
C THR A 227 -5.89 -13.14 13.09
N PHE A 228 -6.79 -12.86 12.14
CA PHE A 228 -7.45 -13.87 11.32
C PHE A 228 -6.43 -14.75 10.57
N ILE A 229 -5.48 -14.13 9.86
CA ILE A 229 -4.45 -14.86 9.11
C ILE A 229 -3.60 -15.71 10.06
N SER A 230 -3.13 -15.15 11.18
CA SER A 230 -2.27 -15.87 12.13
C SER A 230 -2.98 -17.10 12.71
N VAL A 231 -4.22 -16.95 13.16
CA VAL A 231 -5.00 -18.06 13.73
C VAL A 231 -5.31 -19.12 12.68
N VAL A 232 -5.81 -18.73 11.51
CA VAL A 232 -6.23 -19.67 10.47
C VAL A 232 -5.04 -20.40 9.84
N ALA A 233 -3.97 -19.67 9.52
CA ALA A 233 -2.76 -20.26 8.98
C ALA A 233 -2.01 -21.07 10.04
N GLY A 234 -1.89 -20.56 11.26
CA GLY A 234 -1.20 -21.24 12.36
C GLY A 234 -1.83 -22.58 12.73
N ASN A 235 -3.16 -22.68 12.76
CA ASN A 235 -3.88 -23.93 13.06
C ASN A 235 -4.24 -24.76 11.82
N GLN A 236 -3.84 -24.32 10.62
CA GLN A 236 -4.13 -25.02 9.37
C GLN A 236 -5.65 -25.25 9.13
N TYR A 237 -6.51 -24.30 9.52
CA TYR A 237 -7.96 -24.46 9.43
C TYR A 237 -8.52 -24.49 8.00
N MET A 238 -7.73 -24.06 7.01
CA MET A 238 -8.17 -23.98 5.61
C MET A 238 -7.23 -24.79 4.73
N GLN A 239 -7.50 -26.10 4.66
CA GLN A 239 -6.81 -27.05 3.79
C GLN A 239 -7.74 -27.49 2.66
N TRP A 240 -8.20 -26.52 1.87
CA TRP A 240 -9.17 -26.74 0.80
C TRP A 240 -8.48 -26.77 -0.55
N GLN A 241 -8.79 -27.79 -1.36
CA GLN A 241 -8.26 -27.97 -2.72
C GLN A 241 -6.73 -27.75 -2.79
N THR A 242 -5.98 -28.38 -1.87
CA THR A 242 -4.53 -28.20 -1.66
C THR A 242 -3.74 -28.18 -2.97
N ASP A 243 -3.89 -29.19 -3.83
CA ASP A 243 -3.15 -29.26 -5.11
C ASP A 243 -3.46 -28.09 -6.04
N LEU A 244 -4.73 -27.67 -6.11
CA LEU A 244 -5.15 -26.55 -6.93
C LEU A 244 -4.59 -25.24 -6.38
N VAL A 245 -4.67 -25.02 -5.06
CA VAL A 245 -4.16 -23.79 -4.43
C VAL A 245 -2.63 -23.71 -4.57
N LEU A 246 -1.92 -24.81 -4.31
CA LEU A 246 -0.47 -24.87 -4.49
C LEU A 246 -0.08 -24.62 -5.94
N ALA A 247 -0.73 -25.26 -6.90
CA ALA A 247 -0.49 -25.03 -8.33
C ALA A 247 -0.82 -23.59 -8.73
N MET A 248 -1.94 -23.04 -8.23
CA MET A 248 -2.37 -21.68 -8.50
C MET A 248 -1.33 -20.68 -8.07
N PHE A 249 -0.64 -20.88 -6.93
CA PHE A 249 0.37 -19.97 -6.35
C PHE A 249 1.82 -20.37 -6.62
N GLY A 250 2.06 -21.43 -7.41
CA GLY A 250 3.40 -21.98 -7.64
C GLY A 250 4.11 -22.40 -6.34
N ALA A 251 3.35 -22.79 -5.32
CA ALA A 251 3.86 -23.26 -4.03
C ALA A 251 3.94 -24.79 -4.02
N THR A 252 4.85 -25.33 -3.22
CA THR A 252 5.05 -26.79 -3.09
C THR A 252 4.83 -27.31 -1.67
N ASP A 253 4.79 -26.41 -0.68
CA ASP A 253 4.65 -26.75 0.73
C ASP A 253 3.16 -26.74 1.16
N PRO A 254 2.58 -27.90 1.53
CA PRO A 254 1.19 -28.01 1.95
C PRO A 254 0.82 -27.15 3.17
N TYR A 255 1.78 -26.85 4.07
CA TYR A 255 1.52 -26.02 5.24
C TYR A 255 1.26 -24.56 4.90
N ARG A 256 1.53 -24.16 3.65
CA ARG A 256 1.26 -22.80 3.15
C ARG A 256 -0.17 -22.62 2.65
N VAL A 257 -0.95 -23.68 2.44
CA VAL A 257 -2.30 -23.57 1.85
C VAL A 257 -3.23 -22.72 2.71
N SER A 258 -3.28 -22.95 4.03
CA SER A 258 -4.11 -22.12 4.91
C SER A 258 -3.68 -20.66 4.93
N PHE A 259 -2.38 -20.37 4.81
CA PHE A 259 -1.89 -19.00 4.66
C PHE A 259 -2.34 -18.39 3.32
N LEU A 260 -2.17 -19.11 2.20
CA LEU A 260 -2.54 -18.61 0.88
C LEU A 260 -4.04 -18.31 0.77
N ILE A 261 -4.90 -19.18 1.32
CA ILE A 261 -6.35 -18.95 1.34
C ILE A 261 -6.71 -17.76 2.24
N SER A 262 -6.22 -17.74 3.48
CA SER A 262 -6.60 -16.70 4.45
C SER A 262 -6.06 -15.32 4.06
N ASP A 263 -4.80 -15.23 3.61
CA ASP A 263 -4.16 -13.97 3.25
C ASP A 263 -4.44 -13.56 1.80
N ARG A 264 -4.04 -14.39 0.82
CA ARG A 264 -4.00 -14.02 -0.60
C ARG A 264 -5.35 -14.10 -1.30
N ILE A 265 -6.33 -14.79 -0.72
CA ILE A 265 -7.68 -14.87 -1.28
C ILE A 265 -8.63 -14.06 -0.40
N MET A 266 -8.89 -14.52 0.82
CA MET A 266 -9.95 -13.96 1.65
C MET A 266 -9.63 -12.54 2.12
N SER A 267 -8.48 -12.35 2.75
CA SER A 267 -8.12 -11.04 3.32
C SER A 267 -7.90 -9.99 2.25
N GLN A 268 -7.26 -10.33 1.12
CA GLN A 268 -7.09 -9.39 0.00
C GLN A 268 -8.44 -8.96 -0.59
N LEU A 269 -9.39 -9.88 -0.83
CA LEU A 269 -10.72 -9.53 -1.33
C LEU A 269 -11.50 -8.68 -0.33
N LEU A 270 -11.47 -9.04 0.96
CA LEU A 270 -12.14 -8.29 2.00
C LEU A 270 -11.52 -6.89 2.20
N ALA A 271 -10.21 -6.75 2.01
CA ALA A 271 -9.53 -5.47 2.04
C ALA A 271 -10.02 -4.52 0.94
N VAL A 272 -10.29 -5.03 -0.28
CA VAL A 272 -10.88 -4.21 -1.35
C VAL A 272 -12.25 -3.69 -0.94
N VAL A 273 -13.12 -4.56 -0.42
CA VAL A 273 -14.46 -4.16 0.05
C VAL A 273 -14.36 -3.13 1.18
N ALA A 274 -13.46 -3.36 2.14
CA ALA A 274 -13.21 -2.42 3.24
C ALA A 274 -12.72 -1.06 2.73
N LEU A 275 -11.77 -1.03 1.79
CA LEU A 275 -11.23 0.21 1.23
C LEU A 275 -12.27 0.99 0.43
N ILE A 276 -13.18 0.32 -0.28
CA ILE A 276 -14.33 0.97 -0.93
C ILE A 276 -15.22 1.63 0.14
N GLY A 277 -15.55 0.91 1.21
CA GLY A 277 -16.34 1.45 2.32
C GLY A 277 -15.66 2.65 3.01
N ILE A 278 -14.36 2.56 3.29
CA ILE A 278 -13.59 3.66 3.88
C ILE A 278 -13.50 4.85 2.93
N THR A 279 -13.35 4.60 1.63
CA THR A 279 -13.33 5.66 0.60
C THR A 279 -14.65 6.42 0.58
N PHE A 280 -15.77 5.69 0.60
CA PHE A 280 -17.10 6.31 0.69
C PHE A 280 -17.25 7.20 1.93
N LEU A 281 -16.82 6.71 3.11
CA LEU A 281 -16.85 7.50 4.34
C LEU A 281 -15.93 8.74 4.27
N ALA A 282 -14.72 8.58 3.74
CA ALA A 282 -13.76 9.68 3.62
C ALA A 282 -14.24 10.76 2.65
N VAL A 283 -14.80 10.37 1.50
CA VAL A 283 -15.38 11.30 0.51
C VAL A 283 -16.58 12.03 1.09
N ARG A 284 -17.39 11.39 1.94
CA ARG A 284 -18.51 12.06 2.63
C ARG A 284 -18.05 13.15 3.59
N GLU A 285 -16.92 12.95 4.27
CA GLU A 285 -16.33 13.96 5.16
C GLU A 285 -15.51 15.02 4.40
N LEU A 286 -14.98 14.66 3.23
CA LEU A 286 -14.13 15.49 2.38
C LEU A 286 -14.50 15.31 0.89
N PRO A 287 -15.57 15.98 0.41
CA PRO A 287 -16.09 15.81 -0.95
C PRO A 287 -15.08 16.11 -2.06
N GLU A 288 -14.06 16.94 -1.80
CA GLU A 288 -13.00 17.27 -2.76
C GLU A 288 -12.17 16.05 -3.19
N LEU A 289 -12.22 14.95 -2.44
CA LEU A 289 -11.65 13.66 -2.85
C LEU A 289 -12.33 13.09 -4.10
N ALA A 290 -13.58 13.47 -4.39
CA ALA A 290 -14.32 13.02 -5.57
C ALA A 290 -13.56 13.35 -6.87
N VAL A 291 -12.92 14.52 -6.96
CA VAL A 291 -12.14 14.92 -8.14
C VAL A 291 -11.04 13.91 -8.48
N ILE A 292 -10.37 13.36 -7.46
CA ILE A 292 -9.32 12.35 -7.68
C ILE A 292 -9.95 11.03 -8.17
N LEU A 293 -11.09 10.67 -7.60
CA LEU A 293 -11.82 9.47 -8.00
C LEU A 293 -12.36 9.58 -9.43
N GLU A 294 -12.88 10.73 -9.82
CA GLU A 294 -13.33 11.06 -11.18
C GLU A 294 -12.17 10.99 -12.19
N ASP A 295 -11.00 11.51 -11.82
CA ASP A 295 -9.78 11.38 -12.63
C ASP A 295 -9.39 9.91 -12.86
N VAL A 296 -9.45 9.08 -11.81
CA VAL A 296 -9.18 7.64 -11.89
C VAL A 296 -10.23 6.92 -12.73
N LEU A 297 -11.51 7.23 -12.57
CA LEU A 297 -12.58 6.64 -13.38
C LEU A 297 -12.41 6.97 -14.86
N TYR A 298 -12.05 8.21 -15.19
CA TYR A 298 -11.75 8.58 -16.57
C TYR A 298 -10.55 7.82 -17.13
N LEU A 299 -9.49 7.58 -16.33
CA LEU A 299 -8.36 6.76 -16.79
C LEU A 299 -8.78 5.33 -17.18
N LEU A 300 -9.84 4.81 -16.55
CA LEU A 300 -10.36 3.46 -16.79
C LEU A 300 -11.40 3.41 -17.93
N THR A 301 -12.23 4.45 -18.05
CA THR A 301 -13.42 4.45 -18.92
C THR A 301 -13.28 5.33 -20.15
N GLY A 302 -12.43 6.37 -20.09
CA GLY A 302 -12.37 7.45 -21.08
C GLY A 302 -13.54 8.43 -21.02
N GLU A 303 -14.43 8.30 -20.03
CA GLU A 303 -15.65 9.12 -19.89
C GLU A 303 -15.57 10.00 -18.63
N GLU A 304 -16.16 11.20 -18.70
CA GLU A 304 -16.27 12.10 -17.54
C GLU A 304 -17.38 11.62 -16.59
N HIS A 305 -17.11 11.65 -15.30
CA HIS A 305 -18.01 11.18 -14.25
C HIS A 305 -18.27 12.32 -13.26
N ASP A 306 -19.54 12.52 -12.85
CA ASP A 306 -19.88 13.39 -11.72
C ASP A 306 -20.24 12.52 -10.52
N LEU A 307 -19.24 12.29 -9.67
CA LEU A 307 -19.42 11.51 -8.44
C LEU A 307 -20.11 12.30 -7.35
N THR A 308 -20.05 13.63 -7.40
CA THR A 308 -20.72 14.50 -6.46
C THR A 308 -22.24 14.39 -6.60
N GLU A 309 -22.73 14.36 -7.84
CA GLU A 309 -24.14 14.15 -8.15
C GLU A 309 -24.59 12.71 -7.91
N SER A 310 -23.85 11.73 -8.45
CA SER A 310 -24.28 10.32 -8.37
C SER A 310 -24.26 9.72 -6.96
N LEU A 311 -23.41 10.22 -6.07
CA LEU A 311 -23.33 9.78 -4.67
C LEU A 311 -24.02 10.72 -3.68
N ASP A 312 -24.75 11.74 -4.16
CA ASP A 312 -25.44 12.76 -3.35
C ASP A 312 -24.53 13.37 -2.27
N LEU A 313 -23.31 13.75 -2.66
CA LEU A 313 -22.32 14.30 -1.74
C LEU A 313 -22.66 15.74 -1.36
N PRO A 314 -22.33 16.19 -0.14
CA PRO A 314 -22.57 17.56 0.28
C PRO A 314 -21.89 18.56 -0.67
N ARG A 315 -22.68 19.31 -1.44
CA ARG A 315 -22.18 20.42 -2.28
C ARG A 315 -21.86 21.62 -1.39
N GLU A 316 -20.71 22.24 -1.59
CA GLU A 316 -20.50 23.58 -1.03
C GLU A 316 -21.52 24.53 -1.66
N PRO A 317 -22.21 25.39 -0.88
CA PRO A 317 -22.82 26.57 -1.46
C PRO A 317 -21.70 27.41 -2.07
N THR A 318 -21.75 27.59 -3.39
CA THR A 318 -20.90 28.57 -4.09
C THR A 318 -21.31 29.95 -3.61
N ASN A 319 -20.73 30.40 -2.49
CA ASN A 319 -20.78 31.81 -2.14
C ASN A 319 -19.89 32.54 -3.16
N ARG A 320 -20.55 33.05 -4.20
CA ARG A 320 -20.03 34.12 -5.06
C ARG A 320 -19.79 35.38 -4.25
#